data_AF-A0A848XU31-F1
#
_entry.id   AF-A0A848XU31-F1
#
_cell.length_a   1.000
_cell.length_b   1.000
_cell.length_c   1.000
_cell.angle_alpha   90.00
_cell.angle_beta   90.00
_cell.angle_gamma   90.00
#
_symmetry.space_group_name_H-M   'P 1'
#
loop_
_entity.id
_entity.type
_entity.pdbx_description
1 polymer ?
#
loop_
_entity_poly.entity_id
_entity_poly.type
_entity_poly.pdbx_seq_one_letter_code
_entity_poly.pdbx_strand_id
1 'polypeptide(L)'
;MKVVEIAPTLDYRTIETLYDSVADDLEGPVLFDARHLRWVDPNGMVGLLGAARVVGDRTGASVRISLPEQGDVLSYLTRMGFMAAAAEVYDLPPPRSRRADRASDVLLEITPVHTNSDVHAVVERVQTRAGRVLTKNLGYSAASVVQFSVVLSEVC
;
A
#
# COMPACT_ATOMS: atom_id res chain seq x y z
N MET A 1 -17.60 -9.05 -17.89
CA MET A 1 -16.64 -8.58 -16.89
C MET A 1 -15.26 -8.93 -17.41
N LYS A 2 -14.43 -7.92 -17.72
CA LYS A 2 -13.06 -8.10 -18.20
C LYS A 2 -12.16 -8.46 -17.02
N VAL A 3 -11.23 -9.40 -17.21
CA VAL A 3 -10.30 -9.82 -16.16
C VAL A 3 -8.91 -9.31 -16.51
N VAL A 4 -8.26 -8.66 -15.55
CA VAL A 4 -6.87 -8.20 -15.60
C VAL A 4 -6.09 -9.09 -14.65
N GLU A 5 -5.29 -10.00 -15.19
CA GLU A 5 -4.47 -10.91 -14.41
C GLU A 5 -3.31 -10.17 -13.77
N ILE A 6 -3.18 -10.25 -12.44
CA ILE A 6 -2.06 -9.64 -11.72
C ILE A 6 -0.91 -10.63 -11.69
N ALA A 7 0.27 -10.17 -12.09
CA ALA A 7 1.49 -10.97 -12.07
C ALA A 7 1.78 -11.50 -10.64
N PRO A 8 2.39 -12.69 -10.49
CA PRO A 8 2.73 -13.25 -9.18
C PRO A 8 3.69 -12.37 -8.36
N THR A 9 4.44 -11.49 -8.99
CA THR A 9 5.30 -10.50 -8.36
C THR A 9 4.94 -9.14 -8.91
N LEU A 10 4.63 -8.20 -8.02
CA LEU A 10 4.29 -6.84 -8.38
C LEU A 10 5.24 -5.84 -7.71
N ASP A 11 6.28 -5.45 -8.46
CA ASP A 11 7.36 -4.55 -8.05
C ASP A 11 7.56 -3.43 -9.07
N TYR A 12 8.55 -2.56 -8.83
CA TYR A 12 8.94 -1.52 -9.79
C TYR A 12 9.37 -2.03 -11.18
N ARG A 13 9.63 -3.33 -11.35
CA ARG A 13 10.02 -3.93 -12.64
C ARG A 13 8.83 -4.51 -13.39
N THR A 14 7.82 -5.00 -12.68
CA THR A 14 6.66 -5.68 -13.27
C THR A 14 5.41 -4.82 -13.33
N ILE A 15 5.39 -3.68 -12.63
CA ILE A 15 4.21 -2.80 -12.56
C ILE A 15 3.81 -2.21 -13.92
N GLU A 16 4.76 -1.98 -14.82
CA GLU A 16 4.46 -1.47 -16.17
C GLU A 16 3.56 -2.43 -16.96
N THR A 17 3.73 -3.75 -16.80
CA THR A 17 2.85 -4.73 -17.44
C THR A 17 1.40 -4.60 -16.97
N LEU A 18 1.18 -4.25 -15.70
CA LEU A 18 -0.16 -3.94 -15.21
C LEU A 18 -0.71 -2.69 -15.90
N TYR A 19 0.09 -1.63 -16.00
CA TYR A 19 -0.32 -0.39 -16.65
C TYR A 19 -0.67 -0.61 -18.12
N ASP A 20 0.16 -1.35 -18.86
CA ASP A 20 -0.11 -1.71 -20.26
C ASP A 20 -1.43 -2.49 -20.38
N SER A 21 -1.70 -3.43 -19.47
CA SER A 21 -2.94 -4.23 -19.50
C SER A 21 -4.22 -3.42 -19.28
N VAL A 22 -4.11 -2.23 -18.68
CA VAL A 22 -5.21 -1.29 -18.44
C VAL A 22 -5.13 -0.02 -19.28
N ALA A 23 -4.12 0.10 -20.14
CA ALA A 23 -3.93 1.25 -21.03
C ALA A 23 -4.99 1.27 -22.13
N ASP A 24 -5.31 0.11 -22.70
CA ASP A 24 -6.36 -0.04 -23.70
C ASP A 24 -7.75 0.32 -23.16
N ASP A 25 -8.66 0.71 -24.04
CA ASP A 25 -10.06 0.96 -23.67
C ASP A 25 -10.70 -0.35 -23.17
N LEU A 26 -10.85 -0.44 -21.85
CA LEU A 26 -11.60 -1.49 -21.19
C LEU A 26 -13.08 -1.12 -21.25
N GLU A 27 -13.92 -2.00 -21.81
CA GLU A 27 -15.37 -1.79 -21.80
C GLU A 27 -16.04 -2.61 -20.68
N GLY A 28 -16.90 -1.94 -19.92
CA GLY A 28 -17.73 -2.57 -18.88
C GLY A 28 -16.96 -2.94 -17.60
N PRO A 29 -17.58 -3.74 -16.70
CA PRO A 29 -17.01 -4.05 -15.40
C PRO A 29 -15.67 -4.80 -15.48
N VAL A 30 -14.72 -4.47 -14.62
CA VAL A 30 -13.36 -5.03 -14.60
C VAL A 30 -13.07 -5.74 -13.28
N LEU A 31 -12.38 -6.87 -13.35
CA LEU A 31 -11.86 -7.61 -12.20
C LEU A 31 -10.33 -7.66 -12.29
N PHE A 32 -9.65 -7.13 -11.29
CA PHE A 32 -8.22 -7.31 -11.06
C PHE A 32 -8.05 -8.64 -10.32
N ASP A 33 -7.47 -9.65 -10.97
CA ASP A 33 -7.30 -10.96 -10.38
C ASP A 33 -5.95 -11.09 -9.67
N ALA A 34 -5.92 -10.87 -8.35
CA ALA A 34 -4.71 -10.98 -7.54
C ALA A 34 -4.60 -12.30 -6.77
N ARG A 35 -5.42 -13.32 -7.06
CA ARG A 35 -5.37 -14.63 -6.36
C ARG A 35 -3.99 -15.26 -6.38
N HIS A 36 -3.26 -15.07 -7.48
CA HIS A 36 -1.92 -15.62 -7.70
C HIS A 36 -0.78 -14.68 -7.30
N LEU A 37 -1.07 -13.52 -6.69
CA LEU A 37 -0.06 -12.60 -6.19
C LEU A 37 0.69 -13.22 -5.01
N ARG A 38 2.01 -13.34 -5.14
CA ARG A 38 2.92 -13.95 -4.15
C ARG A 38 3.87 -12.95 -3.51
N TRP A 39 4.05 -11.79 -4.12
CA TRP A 39 4.92 -10.74 -3.63
C TRP A 39 4.46 -9.39 -4.16
N VAL A 40 4.50 -8.36 -3.32
CA VAL A 40 4.19 -6.98 -3.69
C VAL A 40 5.00 -6.02 -2.81
N ASP A 41 5.56 -4.97 -3.41
CA ASP A 41 6.20 -3.86 -2.69
C ASP A 41 5.26 -2.65 -2.53
N PRO A 42 5.67 -1.59 -1.82
CA PRO A 42 4.88 -0.37 -1.75
C PRO A 42 4.53 0.25 -3.11
N ASN A 43 5.41 0.18 -4.12
CA ASN A 43 5.11 0.70 -5.45
C ASN A 43 4.01 -0.11 -6.13
N GLY A 44 4.08 -1.44 -6.05
CA GLY A 44 3.07 -2.34 -6.60
C GLY A 44 1.71 -2.16 -5.93
N MET A 45 1.67 -1.98 -4.60
CA MET A 45 0.42 -1.70 -3.88
C MET A 45 -0.22 -0.39 -4.34
N VAL A 46 0.55 0.70 -4.42
CA VAL A 46 0.03 2.00 -4.87
C VAL A 46 -0.33 1.95 -6.35
N GLY A 47 0.44 1.22 -7.16
CA GLY A 47 0.16 1.00 -8.58
C GLY A 47 -1.14 0.24 -8.83
N LEU A 48 -1.49 -0.77 -8.02
CA LEU A 48 -2.80 -1.43 -8.08
C LEU A 48 -3.94 -0.45 -7.84
N LEU A 49 -3.84 0.36 -6.79
CA LEU A 49 -4.85 1.37 -6.45
C LEU A 49 -4.97 2.41 -7.56
N GLY A 50 -3.84 2.88 -8.10
CA GLY A 50 -3.80 3.84 -9.20
C GLY A 50 -4.42 3.29 -10.49
N ALA A 51 -4.05 2.08 -10.89
CA ALA A 51 -4.61 1.42 -12.06
C ALA A 51 -6.13 1.26 -11.95
N ALA A 52 -6.64 0.81 -10.80
CA ALA A 52 -8.08 0.69 -10.57
C ALA A 52 -8.81 2.04 -10.62
N ARG A 53 -8.23 3.08 -10.00
CA ARG A 53 -8.76 4.45 -10.06
C ARG A 53 -8.88 4.93 -11.51
N VAL A 54 -7.82 4.76 -12.30
CA VAL A 54 -7.81 5.16 -13.72
C VAL A 54 -8.87 4.42 -14.52
N VAL A 55 -8.99 3.09 -14.32
CA VAL A 55 -10.01 2.29 -15.00
C VAL A 55 -11.42 2.75 -14.61
N GLY A 56 -11.67 2.96 -13.32
CA GLY A 56 -12.97 3.45 -12.82
C GLY A 56 -13.32 4.83 -13.39
N ASP A 57 -12.37 5.77 -13.37
CA ASP A 57 -12.57 7.14 -13.85
C ASP A 57 -12.80 7.19 -15.38
N ARG A 58 -12.12 6.33 -16.16
CA ARG A 58 -12.30 6.27 -17.63
C ARG A 58 -13.61 5.62 -18.06
N THR A 59 -14.02 4.55 -17.38
CA THR A 59 -15.11 3.69 -17.84
C THR A 59 -16.44 3.96 -17.15
N GLY A 60 -16.41 4.57 -15.95
CA GLY A 60 -17.58 4.69 -15.06
C GLY A 60 -18.13 3.34 -14.58
N ALA A 61 -17.43 2.23 -14.84
CA ALA A 61 -17.88 0.88 -14.51
C ALA A 61 -17.35 0.42 -13.13
N SER A 62 -18.01 -0.57 -12.54
CA SER A 62 -17.53 -1.21 -11.30
C SER A 62 -16.19 -1.92 -11.55
N VAL A 63 -15.21 -1.61 -10.70
CA VAL A 63 -13.89 -2.24 -10.66
C VAL A 63 -13.82 -3.11 -9.41
N ARG A 64 -13.49 -4.39 -9.55
CA ARG A 64 -13.35 -5.34 -8.43
C ARG A 64 -11.92 -5.85 -8.34
N ILE A 65 -11.55 -6.37 -7.18
CA ILE A 65 -10.28 -7.07 -6.96
C ILE A 65 -10.54 -8.39 -6.24
N SER A 66 -9.94 -9.47 -6.73
CA SER A 66 -9.80 -10.71 -5.95
C SER A 66 -8.60 -10.58 -5.02
N LEU A 67 -8.72 -11.07 -3.79
CA LEU A 67 -7.62 -10.98 -2.82
C LEU A 67 -6.59 -12.10 -3.04
N PRO A 68 -5.31 -11.88 -2.70
CA PRO A 68 -4.30 -12.93 -2.75
C PRO A 68 -4.66 -14.13 -1.88
N GLU A 69 -4.47 -15.34 -2.42
CA GLU A 69 -4.70 -16.58 -1.66
C GLU A 69 -3.54 -16.89 -0.69
N GLN A 70 -2.36 -16.34 -0.95
CA GLN A 70 -1.20 -16.50 -0.08
C GLN A 70 -1.37 -15.67 1.20
N GLY A 71 -1.47 -16.35 2.35
CA GLY A 71 -1.74 -15.73 3.64
C GLY A 71 -0.76 -14.65 4.07
N ASP A 72 0.55 -14.82 3.77
CA ASP A 72 1.57 -13.83 4.12
C ASP A 72 1.41 -12.52 3.35
N VAL A 73 1.09 -12.60 2.05
CA VAL A 73 0.84 -11.43 1.19
C VAL A 73 -0.41 -10.71 1.67
N LEU A 74 -1.50 -11.45 1.91
CA LEU A 74 -2.73 -10.88 2.44
C LEU A 74 -2.53 -10.23 3.82
N SER A 75 -1.75 -10.86 4.70
CA SER A 75 -1.37 -10.31 6.01
C SER A 75 -0.56 -9.02 5.87
N TYR A 76 0.40 -8.99 4.95
CA TYR A 76 1.18 -7.81 4.64
C TYR A 76 0.30 -6.66 4.12
N LEU A 77 -0.53 -6.89 3.10
CA LEU A 77 -1.48 -5.91 2.55
C LEU A 77 -2.39 -5.34 3.66
N THR A 78 -2.87 -6.21 4.54
CA THR A 78 -3.72 -5.84 5.67
C THR A 78 -2.99 -4.91 6.64
N ARG A 79 -1.75 -5.23 7.01
CA ARG A 79 -0.91 -4.39 7.89
C ARG A 79 -0.45 -3.09 7.24
N MET A 80 -0.38 -3.05 5.92
CA MET A 80 -0.06 -1.84 5.14
C MET A 80 -1.28 -0.93 4.95
N GLY A 81 -2.46 -1.29 5.46
CA GLY A 81 -3.68 -0.49 5.30
C GLY A 81 -4.31 -0.58 3.90
N PHE A 82 -3.87 -1.52 3.06
CA PHE A 82 -4.34 -1.63 1.68
C PHE A 82 -5.86 -1.84 1.59
N MET A 83 -6.46 -2.63 2.48
CA MET A 83 -7.90 -2.90 2.43
C MET A 83 -8.75 -1.63 2.59
N ALA A 84 -8.31 -0.68 3.42
CA ALA A 84 -8.99 0.60 3.58
C ALA A 84 -8.84 1.46 2.31
N ALA A 85 -7.63 1.56 1.77
CA ALA A 85 -7.39 2.30 0.53
C ALA A 85 -8.09 1.67 -0.69
N ALA A 86 -8.16 0.34 -0.75
CA ALA A 86 -8.80 -0.42 -1.81
C ALA A 86 -10.31 -0.21 -1.83
N ALA A 87 -10.96 -0.03 -0.68
CA ALA A 87 -12.40 0.21 -0.60
C ALA A 87 -12.83 1.55 -1.24
N GLU A 88 -11.90 2.49 -1.43
CA GLU A 88 -12.16 3.77 -2.09
C GLU A 88 -12.14 3.68 -3.62
N VAL A 89 -11.53 2.61 -4.19
CA VAL A 89 -11.33 2.48 -5.65
C VAL A 89 -11.90 1.18 -6.23
N TYR A 90 -12.11 0.17 -5.39
CA TYR A 90 -12.71 -1.11 -5.77
C TYR A 90 -14.06 -1.28 -5.08
N ASP A 91 -14.98 -1.94 -5.79
CA ASP A 91 -16.23 -2.49 -5.27
C ASP A 91 -15.93 -3.71 -4.38
N LEU A 92 -15.52 -3.40 -3.14
CA LEU A 92 -15.17 -4.37 -2.11
C LEU A 92 -16.25 -4.41 -1.03
N PRO A 93 -16.64 -5.61 -0.55
CA PRO A 93 -17.46 -5.70 0.65
C PRO A 93 -16.70 -5.11 1.84
N PRO A 94 -17.40 -4.46 2.79
CA PRO A 94 -16.75 -3.80 3.91
C PRO A 94 -15.90 -4.79 4.71
N PRO A 95 -14.70 -4.39 5.18
CA PRO A 95 -13.79 -5.29 5.88
C PRO A 95 -14.46 -5.88 7.13
N ARG A 96 -14.48 -7.21 7.24
CA ARG A 96 -15.18 -7.95 8.31
C ARG A 96 -14.52 -7.81 9.69
N SER A 97 -13.32 -7.25 9.81
CA SER A 97 -12.67 -7.04 11.12
C SER A 97 -11.76 -5.82 11.13
N ARG A 98 -11.87 -4.99 12.17
CA ARG A 98 -10.90 -3.94 12.54
C ARG A 98 -9.65 -4.49 13.25
N ARG A 99 -9.52 -5.82 13.37
CA ARG A 99 -8.46 -6.48 14.19
C ARG A 99 -7.07 -6.47 13.54
N ALA A 100 -6.94 -5.85 12.37
CA ALA A 100 -5.69 -5.69 11.63
C ALA A 100 -4.72 -4.67 12.24
N ASP A 101 -5.19 -3.80 13.14
CA ASP A 101 -4.43 -2.66 13.68
C ASP A 101 -3.44 -3.04 14.79
N ARG A 102 -2.60 -4.06 14.58
CA ARG A 102 -1.34 -4.07 15.31
C ARG A 102 -0.40 -3.10 14.62
N ALA A 103 -0.43 -1.85 15.09
CA ALA A 103 0.48 -0.79 14.67
C ALA A 103 1.91 -1.35 14.63
N SER A 104 2.53 -1.28 13.45
CA SER A 104 3.88 -1.81 13.25
C SER A 104 4.89 -0.70 13.45
N ASP A 105 5.93 -0.94 14.24
CA ASP A 105 7.01 0.04 14.42
C ASP A 105 7.98 0.10 13.22
N VAL A 106 7.82 -0.80 12.24
CA VAL A 106 8.73 -0.96 11.10
C VAL A 106 8.07 -0.80 9.73
N LEU A 107 6.74 -0.83 9.66
CA LEU A 107 6.02 -0.56 8.42
C LEU A 107 5.56 0.89 8.38
N LEU A 108 5.47 1.44 7.18
CA LEU A 108 4.80 2.70 6.90
C LEU A 108 3.54 2.39 6.11
N GLU A 109 2.38 2.51 6.74
CA GLU A 109 1.10 2.18 6.12
C GLU A 109 0.74 3.18 5.01
N ILE A 110 -0.04 2.71 4.03
CA ILE A 110 -0.58 3.56 2.95
C ILE A 110 -1.34 4.71 3.59
N THR A 111 -0.91 5.93 3.25
CA THR A 111 -1.45 7.16 3.84
C THR A 111 -1.88 8.08 2.70
N PRO A 112 -3.18 8.41 2.59
CA PRO A 112 -3.64 9.43 1.66
C PRO A 112 -2.99 10.78 1.99
N VAL A 113 -2.56 11.51 0.96
CA VAL A 113 -2.01 12.86 1.11
C VAL A 113 -2.95 13.81 0.40
N HIS A 114 -3.70 14.58 1.18
CA HIS A 114 -4.61 15.62 0.69
C HIS A 114 -4.04 17.02 0.92
N THR A 115 -3.23 17.16 1.96
CA THR A 115 -2.66 18.41 2.44
C THR A 115 -1.21 18.21 2.89
N ASN A 116 -0.47 19.31 3.01
CA ASN A 116 0.90 19.25 3.53
C ASN A 116 0.95 18.77 4.99
N SER A 117 -0.11 18.98 5.79
CA SER A 117 -0.17 18.45 7.17
C SER A 117 -0.16 16.93 7.23
N ASP A 118 -0.67 16.23 6.20
CA ASP A 118 -0.63 14.77 6.14
C ASP A 118 0.82 14.26 6.05
N VAL A 119 1.65 14.96 5.26
CA VAL A 119 3.08 14.67 5.14
C VAL A 119 3.79 14.90 6.47
N HIS A 120 3.52 16.02 7.15
CA HIS A 120 4.10 16.28 8.47
C HIS A 120 3.73 15.21 9.50
N ALA A 121 2.47 14.76 9.52
CA ALA A 121 2.02 13.68 10.40
C ALA A 121 2.75 12.34 10.10
N VAL A 122 3.00 12.04 8.81
CA VAL A 122 3.79 10.87 8.41
C VAL A 122 5.23 10.98 8.92
N VAL A 123 5.88 12.13 8.72
CA VAL A 123 7.26 12.36 9.18
C VAL A 123 7.37 12.20 10.70
N GLU A 124 6.47 12.81 11.46
CA GLU A 124 6.43 12.69 12.93
C GLU A 124 6.26 11.23 13.37
N ARG A 125 5.37 10.48 12.69
CA ARG A 125 5.15 9.05 12.95
C ARG A 125 6.40 8.22 12.68
N VAL A 126 7.10 8.48 11.56
CA VAL A 126 8.35 7.80 11.21
C VAL A 126 9.43 8.09 12.24
N GLN A 127 9.64 9.35 12.61
CA GLN A 127 10.62 9.73 13.64
C GLN A 127 10.31 9.07 14.99
N THR A 128 9.04 9.07 15.42
CA THR A 128 8.60 8.45 16.67
C THR A 128 8.81 6.93 16.65
N ARG A 129 8.54 6.25 15.52
CA ARG A 129 8.76 4.81 15.35
C ARG A 129 10.26 4.47 15.33
N ALA A 130 11.06 5.21 14.57
CA ALA A 130 12.51 5.05 14.54
C ALA A 130 13.12 5.20 15.95
N GLY A 131 12.70 6.21 16.71
CA GLY A 131 13.16 6.39 18.09
C GLY A 131 12.80 5.21 19.01
N ARG A 132 11.60 4.63 18.86
CA ARG A 132 11.21 3.41 19.59
C ARG A 132 12.04 2.20 19.20
N VAL A 133 12.34 2.02 17.92
CA VAL A 133 13.22 0.93 17.46
C VAL A 133 14.62 1.07 18.04
N LEU A 134 15.22 2.27 17.94
CA LEU A 134 16.57 2.53 18.43
C LEU A 134 16.68 2.36 19.94
N THR A 135 15.71 2.87 20.71
CA THR A 135 15.75 2.78 22.18
C THR A 135 15.37 1.40 22.69
N LYS A 136 14.24 0.83 22.24
CA LYS A 136 13.67 -0.41 22.81
C LYS A 136 14.27 -1.69 22.25
N ASN A 137 14.64 -1.69 20.97
CA ASN A 137 15.13 -2.90 20.30
C ASN A 137 16.66 -2.94 20.21
N LEU A 138 17.30 -1.77 20.06
CA LEU A 138 18.75 -1.67 19.86
C LEU A 138 19.50 -1.08 21.07
N GLY A 139 18.79 -0.62 22.10
CA GLY A 139 19.40 -0.18 23.36
C GLY A 139 20.14 1.17 23.31
N TYR A 140 19.90 1.99 22.29
CA TYR A 140 20.51 3.31 22.20
C TYR A 140 19.94 4.29 23.23
N SER A 141 20.79 5.19 23.71
CA SER A 141 20.36 6.28 24.59
C SER A 141 19.47 7.28 23.83
N ALA A 142 18.59 7.98 24.54
CA ALA A 142 17.75 9.03 23.94
C ALA A 142 18.58 10.12 23.24
N ALA A 143 19.75 10.47 23.80
CA ALA A 143 20.66 11.45 23.19
C ALA A 143 21.19 10.97 21.82
N SER A 144 21.55 9.68 21.70
CA SER A 144 22.00 9.08 20.44
C SER A 144 20.89 9.03 19.39
N VAL A 145 19.64 8.81 19.82
CA VAL A 145 18.48 8.81 18.91
C VAL A 145 18.22 10.18 18.31
N VAL A 146 18.31 11.25 19.10
CA VAL A 146 18.14 12.63 18.60
C VAL A 146 19.16 12.94 17.52
N GLN A 147 20.44 12.63 17.75
CA GLN A 147 21.50 12.85 16.76
C GLN A 147 21.27 12.03 15.48
N PHE A 148 20.85 10.77 15.61
CA PHE A 148 20.53 9.92 14.47
C PHE A 148 19.38 10.50 13.63
N SER A 149 18.30 10.97 14.25
CA SER A 149 17.17 11.57 13.55
C SER A 149 17.53 12.84 12.79
N VAL A 150 18.43 13.67 13.35
CA VAL A 150 18.94 14.88 12.67
C VAL A 150 19.72 14.50 11.42
N VAL A 151 20.70 13.59 11.55
CA VAL A 151 21.50 13.13 10.41
C VAL A 151 20.60 12.55 9.33
N LEU A 152 19.66 11.68 9.68
CA LEU A 152 18.76 11.03 8.70
C LEU A 152 17.87 12.04 7.97
N SER A 153 17.51 13.15 8.62
CA SER A 153 16.75 14.24 7.99
C SER A 153 17.59 15.11 7.05
N GLU A 154 18.92 15.09 7.15
CA GLU A 154 19.83 15.83 6.27
C GLU A 154 20.19 15.04 5.00
N VAL A 155 20.10 13.70 5.03
CA VAL A 155 20.44 12.83 3.88
C VAL A 155 19.23 12.48 3.00
N CYS A 156 18.02 12.82 3.44
CA CYS A 156 16.77 12.60 2.71
C CYS A 156 16.24 13.92 2.14
#